data_AF-A0A1G1J1B5-F1
#
_entry.id   AF-A0A1G1J1B5-F1
#
_cell.length_a   1.000
_cell.length_b   1.000
_cell.length_c   1.000
_cell.angle_alpha   90.00
_cell.angle_beta   90.00
_cell.angle_gamma   90.00
#
_symmetry.space_group_name_H-M   'P 1'
#
loop_
_entity.id
_entity.type
_entity.pdbx_description
1 polymer ?
#
loop_
_entity_poly.entity_id
_entity_poly.type
_entity_poly.pdbx_seq_one_letter_code
_entity_poly.pdbx_strand_id
1 'polypeptide(L)' 'MEKDLLEETILIVYNKIESYDLDYRDKHGNLKPVRFISYIWKRIDGFIIDYLKKEMKSRALYKDIMDSTQTEENLQFYA' A
#
# COMPACT_ATOMS: atom_id res chain seq x y z
N MET A 1 -10.49 2.62 8.49
CA MET A 1 -9.88 2.99 7.20
C MET A 1 -8.66 3.89 7.40
N GLU A 2 -8.81 5.16 7.78
CA GLU A 2 -7.64 6.05 8.02
C GLU A 2 -6.81 5.63 9.24
N LYS A 3 -7.48 5.18 10.31
CA LYS A 3 -6.83 4.69 11.53
C LYS A 3 -5.97 3.46 11.27
N ASP A 4 -6.48 2.51 10.48
CA ASP A 4 -5.78 1.25 10.16
C ASP A 4 -4.53 1.54 9.30
N LEU A 5 -4.63 2.46 8.34
CA LEU A 5 -3.48 2.89 7.53
C LEU A 5 -2.39 3.54 8.38
N LEU A 6 -2.77 4.38 9.35
CA LEU A 6 -1.83 5.03 10.25
C LEU A 6 -1.15 4.01 11.17
N GLU A 7 -1.91 3.09 11.77
CA GLU A 7 -1.37 2.04 12.64
C GLU A 7 -0.36 1.15 11.89
N GLU A 8 -0.70 0.70 10.68
CA GLU A 8 0.23 -0.08 9.84
C GLU A 8 1.48 0.74 9.47
N THR A 9 1.32 2.03 9.16
CA THR A 9 2.45 2.92 8.85
C THR A 9 3.39 3.06 10.04
N ILE A 10 2.86 3.19 11.26
CA ILE A 10 3.67 3.27 12.49
C ILE A 10 4.50 1.99 12.65
N LEU A 11 3.91 0.81 12.49
CA LEU A 11 4.62 -0.47 12.56
C LEU A 11 5.72 -0.57 11.49
N ILE A 12 5.45 -0.11 10.26
CA ILE A 12 6.45 -0.03 9.19
C ILE A 12 7.63 0.86 9.62
N VAL A 13 7.37 2.03 10.21
CA VAL A 13 8.41 2.95 10.65
C VAL A 13 9.29 2.30 11.72
N TYR A 14 8.70 1.68 12.75
CA TYR A 14 9.45 0.99 13.80
C TYR A 14 10.37 -0.09 13.23
N ASN A 15 9.85 -0.97 12.38
CA ASN A 15 10.64 -2.02 11.74
C ASN A 15 11.81 -1.46 10.92
N LYS A 16 11.61 -0.33 10.25
CA LYS A 16 12.66 0.33 9.46
C LYS A 16 13.70 1.02 10.33
N ILE A 17 13.32 1.55 11.50
CA ILE A 17 14.29 2.09 12.46
C ILE A 17 15.20 0.99 12.96
N GLU A 18 14.64 -0.16 13.35
CA GLU A 18 15.41 -1.31 13.84
C GLU A 18 16.36 -1.87 12.77
N SER A 19 15.95 -1.86 11.51
CA SER A 19 16.75 -2.37 10.39
C SER A 19 17.64 -1.31 9.72
N TYR A 20 17.78 -0.12 10.30
CA TYR A 20 18.55 0.96 9.69
C TYR A 20 20.05 0.75 9.90
N ASP A 21 20.77 0.59 8.79
CA ASP A 21 22.19 0.27 8.78
C ASP A 21 23.04 1.52 8.50
N LEU A 22 23.68 2.04 9.55
CA LEU A 22 24.63 3.15 9.47
C LEU A 22 25.98 2.74 8.85
N ASP A 23 26.28 1.44 8.88
CA ASP A 23 27.52 0.85 8.39
C ASP A 23 27.36 0.26 6.98
N TYR A 24 26.22 0.53 6.32
CA TYR A 24 25.95 0.04 4.98
C TYR A 24 27.08 0.43 4.03
N ARG A 25 27.61 -0.58 3.35
CA ARG A 25 28.68 -0.43 2.35
C ARG A 25 28.13 -0.70 0.96
N ASP A 26 28.64 0.07 0.00
CA ASP A 26 28.38 -0.22 -1.41
C ASP A 26 29.12 -1.49 -1.87
N LYS A 27 28.86 -1.90 -3.12
CA LYS A 27 29.49 -3.07 -3.74
C LYS A 27 31.02 -3.02 -3.82
N HIS A 28 31.64 -1.87 -3.56
CA HIS A 28 33.08 -1.66 -3.53
C HIS A 28 33.64 -1.59 -2.10
N GLY A 29 32.79 -1.76 -1.08
CA GLY A 29 33.17 -1.71 0.32
C GLY A 29 33.20 -0.31 0.92
N ASN A 30 32.80 0.73 0.19
CA ASN A 30 32.78 2.10 0.69
C ASN A 30 31.55 2.33 1.59
N LEU A 31 31.74 2.96 2.75
CA LEU A 31 30.63 3.38 3.61
C LEU A 31 29.73 4.35 2.84
N LYS A 32 28.46 3.99 2.71
CA LYS A 32 27.46 4.77 1.99
C LYS A 32 26.08 4.63 2.63
N PRO A 33 25.92 4.99 3.92
CA PRO A 33 24.63 4.91 4.58
C PRO A 33 23.60 5.75 3.83
N VAL A 34 22.44 5.16 3.60
CA VAL A 34 21.29 5.88 3.04
C VAL A 34 20.81 6.88 4.07
N ARG A 35 20.43 8.10 3.67
CA ARG A 35 19.84 9.07 4.61
C ARG A 35 18.60 8.47 5.28
N PHE A 36 18.54 8.49 6.61
CA PHE A 36 17.45 7.94 7.41
C PHE A 36 16.06 8.34 6.90
N ILE A 37 15.83 9.64 6.67
CA ILE A 37 14.55 10.15 6.14
C ILE A 37 14.20 9.50 4.80
N SER A 38 15.13 9.44 3.85
CA SER A 38 14.90 8.79 2.55
C SER A 38 14.64 7.29 2.67
N TYR A 39 15.31 6.63 3.61
CA TYR A 39 15.16 5.20 3.87
C TYR A 39 13.76 4.85 4.43
N ILE A 40 13.23 5.70 5.31
CA ILE A 40 11.88 5.58 5.87
C ILE A 40 10.82 5.89 4.79
N TRP A 41 10.90 7.07 4.16
CA TRP A 41 9.90 7.53 3.19
C TRP A 41 9.75 6.59 2.00
N LYS A 42 10.86 6.02 1.49
CA LYS A 42 10.79 5.05 0.38
C LYS A 42 9.86 3.87 0.68
N ARG A 43 9.79 3.42 1.94
CA ARG A 43 8.90 2.32 2.33
C ARG A 43 7.46 2.80 2.54
N ILE A 44 7.27 3.95 3.16
CA ILE A 44 5.94 4.57 3.38
C ILE A 44 5.26 4.85 2.03
N ASP A 45 5.96 5.49 1.09
CA ASP A 45 5.40 5.82 -0.23
C ASP A 45 4.94 4.57 -0.97
N GLY A 46 5.76 3.52 -0.97
CA GLY A 46 5.39 2.24 -1.57
C GLY A 46 4.15 1.62 -0.92
N PHE A 47 4.08 1.66 0.41
CA PHE A 47 2.92 1.16 1.16
C PHE A 47 1.64 1.92 0.84
N ILE A 48 1.68 3.26 0.77
CA ILE A 48 0.53 4.09 0.41
C ILE A 48 0.06 3.77 -1.01
N ILE A 49 0.99 3.64 -1.96
CA ILE A 49 0.65 3.30 -3.35
C ILE A 49 -0.02 1.93 -3.43
N ASP A 50 0.51 0.93 -2.72
CA ASP A 50 -0.05 -0.42 -2.70
C ASP A 50 -1.45 -0.44 -2.07
N TYR A 51 -1.64 0.30 -0.98
CA TYR A 51 -2.93 0.47 -0.33
C TYR A 51 -3.96 1.09 -1.28
N LEU A 52 -3.62 2.20 -1.94
CA LEU A 52 -4.52 2.88 -2.88
C LEU A 52 -4.88 1.98 -4.06
N LYS A 53 -3.93 1.21 -4.60
CA LYS A 53 -4.19 0.24 -5.67
C LYS A 53 -5.18 -0.84 -5.21
N LYS A 54 -5.06 -1.33 -3.98
CA LYS A 54 -5.97 -2.32 -3.41
C LYS A 54 -7.38 -1.76 -3.28
N GLU A 55 -7.51 -0.57 -2.68
CA GLU A 55 -8.79 0.14 -2.53
C GLU A 55 -9.48 0.38 -3.88
N MET A 56 -8.74 0.85 -4.89
CA MET A 56 -9.27 1.08 -6.23
C MET A 56 -9.77 -0.21 -6.89
N LYS A 57 -9.03 -1.32 -6.75
CA LYS A 57 -9.45 -2.63 -7.26
C LYS A 57 -10.70 -3.14 -6.56
N SER A 58 -10.77 -3.01 -5.24
CA SER A 58 -11.96 -3.40 -4.47
C SER A 58 -13.18 -2.61 -4.92
N ARG A 59 -13.06 -1.29 -5.08
CA ARG A 59 -14.18 -0.44 -5.57
C ARG A 59 -14.62 -0.80 -6.98
N ALA A 60 -13.67 -1.09 -7.88
CA ALA A 60 -14.00 -1.54 -9.24
C ALA A 60 -14.80 -2.86 -9.19
N LEU A 61 -14.35 -3.84 -8.40
CA LEU A 61 -15.06 -5.11 -8.23
C LEU A 61 -16.48 -4.92 -7.67
N TYR A 62 -16.66 -4.08 -6.66
CA TYR A 62 -18.00 -3.78 -6.13
C TYR A 62 -18.91 -3.14 -7.18
N LYS A 63 -18.36 -2.27 -8.03
CA LYS A 63 -19.12 -1.65 -9.11
C LYS A 63 -19.55 -2.69 -10.15
N ASP A 64 -18.64 -3.57 -10.56
CA ASP A 64 -18.93 -4.63 -11.53
C ASP A 64 -20.02 -5.59 -11.00
N ILE A 65 -19.97 -5.94 -9.71
CA ILE A 65 -21.00 -6.77 -9.06
C ILE A 65 -22.35 -6.05 -9.07
N MET A 66 -22.39 -4.78 -8.63
CA MET A 66 -23.63 -3.99 -8.59
C MET A 66 -24.26 -3.81 -9.98
N ASP A 67 -23.43 -3.53 -10.99
CA ASP A 67 -23.88 -3.38 -12.38
C ASP A 67 -24.44 -4.72 -12.92
N SER A 68 -23.85 -5.86 -12.53
CA SER A 68 -24.35 -7.19 -12.92
C SER A 68 -25.68 -7.55 -12.25
N THR A 69 -25.85 -7.29 -10.95
CA THR A 69 -27.09 -7.59 -10.21
C THR A 69 -28.27 -6.74 -10.68
N GLN A 70 -28.03 -5.46 -11.00
CA GLN A 70 -29.08 -4.59 -11.55
C GLN A 70 -29.56 -5.07 -12.93
N THR A 71 -28.66 -5.67 -13.71
CA THR A 71 -28.98 -6.20 -15.04
C THR A 71 -29.81 -7.48 -14.96
N GLU A 72 -29.51 -8.36 -14.01
CA GLU A 72 -30.25 -9.60 -13.76
C GLU A 72 -31.66 -9.35 -13.20
N GLU A 73 -31.82 -8.41 -12.26
CA GLU A 73 -33.14 -8.01 -11.74
C GLU A 73 -34.04 -7.41 -12.83
N ASN A 74 -33.47 -6.59 -13.72
CA ASN A 74 -34.21 -6.02 -14.83
C ASN A 74 -34.68 -7.10 -15.83
N LEU A 75 -33.87 -8.11 -16.11
CA LEU A 75 -34.25 -9.22 -16.99
C LEU A 75 -35.36 -10.09 -16.40
N GLN A 76 -35.39 -10.30 -15.08
CA GLN A 76 -36.48 -11.02 -14.42
C GLN A 76 -37.80 -10.24 -14.36
N PHE A 77 -37.76 -8.91 -14.41
CA PHE A 77 -38.98 -8.08 -14.42
C PHE A 77 -39.67 -8.03 -15.80
N TYR A 78 -38.94 -8.30 -16.89
CA TYR A 78 -39.45 -8.30 -18.26
C TYR A 78 -39.67 -9.71 -18.86
N ALA A 79 -39.43 -10.78 -18.09
CA ALA A 79 -39.65 -12.18 -18.47
C ALA A 79 -40.95 -12.74 -17.88
#